data_AF-A0A8H4CP12-F1
#
_entry.id   AF-A0A8H4CP12-F1
#
_cell.length_a   1.000
_cell.length_b   1.000
_cell.length_c   1.000
_cell.angle_alpha   90.00
_cell.angle_beta   90.00
_cell.angle_gamma   90.00
#
_symmetry.space_group_name_H-M   'P 1'
#
loop_
_entity.id
_entity.type
_entity.pdbx_description
1 polymer ?
#
loop_
_entity_poly.entity_id
_entity_poly.type
_entity_poly.pdbx_seq_one_letter_code
_entity_poly.pdbx_strand_id
1 'polypeptide(L)'
;MASMYTNVMALLDGHTQKKDSLAVEVASLRLENTFLRSTSPGLQHTWGPYTPPRPQNQPALEWVVTKEMLQETLRGHNADIDESFALSKASDFPSRERPHAQQIVSNRLFQDWIASPHSTKLLVHWDGRLPRTIADLSPLSVFCISMSQMSRGHPHFIPLIWLCGLHLDPDESPVGGGSMLCSLIDQLLRRHENDLSSITTTGAIDFNLLQAGDDKELLRLLYFLVLQIPDAIPLVLLIDNVVLYEREEMDAFDALAGLLGMVSERLPAAVKLLFTSTPGTIEVRGAFEDEGLILNVDTLPSLVWAPSDERVAREWEDTVQESWPVYSEFSPSEYLLIVIITLISFYFNI
;
A
#
# COMPACT_ATOMS: atom_id res chain seq x y z
N MET A 1 7.77 41.48 -24.04
CA MET A 1 6.39 40.96 -24.20
C MET A 1 6.01 40.70 -25.67
N ALA A 2 6.18 41.65 -26.60
CA ALA A 2 5.82 41.42 -28.02
C ALA A 2 6.53 40.22 -28.69
N SER A 3 7.82 40.00 -28.40
CA SER A 3 8.60 38.87 -28.96
C SER A 3 8.17 37.48 -28.45
N MET A 4 7.57 37.40 -27.26
CA MET A 4 7.16 36.13 -26.67
C MET A 4 5.83 35.66 -27.27
N TYR A 5 4.93 36.61 -27.56
CA TYR A 5 3.65 36.34 -28.22
C TYR A 5 3.83 35.81 -29.65
N THR A 6 4.81 36.35 -30.39
CA THR A 6 5.12 35.89 -31.75
C THR A 6 5.63 34.43 -31.78
N ASN A 7 6.44 34.04 -30.78
CA ASN A 7 6.97 32.67 -30.69
C ASN A 7 5.88 31.64 -30.34
N VAL A 8 4.94 32.02 -29.46
CA VAL A 8 3.81 31.13 -29.09
C VAL A 8 2.86 30.92 -30.26
N MET A 9 2.57 31.97 -31.04
CA MET A 9 1.73 31.85 -32.23
C MET A 9 2.38 31.00 -33.32
N ALA A 10 3.69 31.16 -33.55
CA ALA A 10 4.42 30.30 -34.50
C ALA A 10 4.40 28.81 -34.11
N LEU A 11 4.47 28.50 -32.80
CA LEU A 11 4.36 27.13 -32.29
C LEU A 11 2.95 26.56 -32.46
N LEU A 12 1.91 27.35 -32.20
CA LEU A 12 0.51 26.94 -32.38
C LEU A 12 0.17 26.68 -33.86
N ASP A 13 0.66 27.54 -34.76
CA ASP A 13 0.50 27.35 -36.20
C ASP A 13 1.22 26.07 -36.67
N GLY A 14 2.44 25.83 -36.17
CA GLY A 14 3.19 24.60 -36.45
C GLY A 14 2.49 23.33 -35.96
N HIS A 15 1.88 23.36 -34.77
CA HIS A 15 1.10 22.23 -34.26
C HIS A 15 -0.17 21.97 -35.06
N THR A 16 -0.86 23.03 -35.48
CA THR A 16 -2.09 22.93 -36.29
C THR A 16 -1.78 22.33 -37.66
N GLN A 17 -0.71 22.80 -38.31
CA GLN A 17 -0.27 22.27 -39.60
C GLN A 17 0.15 20.80 -39.52
N LYS A 18 0.80 20.38 -38.42
CA LYS A 18 1.19 18.98 -38.19
C LYS A 18 -0.03 18.09 -37.95
N LYS A 19 -1.04 18.58 -37.23
CA LYS A 19 -2.30 17.86 -37.00
C LYS A 19 -3.07 17.63 -38.30
N ASP A 20 -3.15 18.64 -39.15
CA ASP A 20 -3.82 18.53 -40.45
C ASP A 20 -3.08 17.58 -41.40
N SER A 21 -1.74 17.60 -41.39
CA SER A 21 -0.93 16.65 -42.16
C SER A 21 -1.18 15.20 -41.75
N LEU A 22 -1.25 14.92 -40.44
CA LEU A 22 -1.53 13.57 -39.92
C LEU A 22 -2.95 13.11 -40.25
N ALA A 23 -3.93 14.02 -40.22
CA ALA A 23 -5.31 13.69 -40.56
C ALA A 23 -5.45 13.25 -42.03
N VAL A 24 -4.73 13.90 -42.94
CA VAL A 24 -4.68 13.53 -44.36
C VAL A 24 -4.01 12.17 -44.56
N GLU A 25 -2.91 11.91 -43.86
CA GLU A 25 -2.20 10.64 -43.93
C GLU A 25 -3.06 9.47 -43.42
N VAL A 26 -3.74 9.63 -42.28
CA VAL A 26 -4.67 8.63 -41.74
C VAL A 26 -5.83 8.34 -42.70
N ALA A 27 -6.36 9.37 -43.38
CA ALA A 27 -7.40 9.18 -44.38
C ALA A 27 -6.89 8.41 -45.60
N SER A 28 -5.67 8.71 -46.07
CA SER A 28 -5.01 7.98 -47.17
C SER A 28 -4.78 6.52 -46.83
N LEU A 29 -4.22 6.23 -45.65
CA LEU A 29 -3.95 4.86 -45.19
C LEU A 29 -5.24 4.04 -45.04
N ARG A 30 -6.36 4.66 -44.66
CA ARG A 30 -7.68 4.00 -44.60
C ARG A 30 -8.20 3.63 -46.00
N LEU A 31 -8.03 4.52 -46.98
CA LEU A 31 -8.39 4.25 -48.38
C LEU A 31 -7.52 3.12 -48.95
N GLU A 32 -6.22 3.15 -48.70
CA GLU A 32 -5.29 2.11 -49.15
C GLU A 32 -5.59 0.76 -48.50
N ASN A 33 -5.88 0.71 -47.19
CA ASN A 33 -6.28 -0.53 -46.51
C ASN A 33 -7.58 -1.10 -47.11
N THR A 34 -8.53 -0.23 -47.44
CA THR A 34 -9.79 -0.63 -48.10
C THR A 34 -9.53 -1.17 -49.51
N PHE A 35 -8.62 -0.55 -50.26
CA PHE A 35 -8.22 -0.99 -51.59
C PHE A 35 -7.50 -2.35 -51.55
N LEU A 36 -6.56 -2.55 -50.62
CA LEU A 36 -5.83 -3.81 -50.44
C LEU A 36 -6.77 -4.96 -50.02
N ARG A 37 -7.79 -4.66 -49.21
CA ARG A 37 -8.85 -5.62 -48.88
C ARG A 37 -9.72 -5.96 -50.10
N SER A 38 -9.95 -5.01 -51.01
CA SER A 38 -10.74 -5.23 -52.22
C SER A 38 -9.98 -5.95 -53.35
N THR A 39 -8.65 -5.94 -53.30
CA THR A 39 -7.76 -6.50 -54.34
C THR A 39 -7.04 -7.78 -53.91
N SER A 40 -7.24 -8.22 -52.67
CA SER A 40 -6.79 -9.54 -52.21
C SER A 40 -7.49 -10.62 -53.05
N PRO A 41 -6.76 -11.46 -53.80
CA PRO A 41 -7.35 -12.54 -54.57
C PRO A 41 -7.85 -13.63 -53.61
N GLY A 42 -9.12 -13.53 -53.22
CA GLY A 42 -9.84 -14.61 -52.60
C GLY A 42 -9.99 -15.74 -53.61
N LEU A 43 -9.25 -16.82 -53.38
CA LEU A 43 -9.47 -18.20 -53.82
C LEU A 43 -10.81 -18.41 -54.52
N GLN A 44 -10.77 -18.49 -55.85
CA GLN A 44 -11.86 -19.03 -56.66
C GLN A 44 -11.96 -20.54 -56.40
N HIS A 45 -12.69 -20.94 -55.36
CA HIS A 45 -13.14 -22.33 -55.19
C HIS A 45 -14.52 -22.51 -55.84
N THR A 46 -14.57 -23.45 -56.77
CA THR A 46 -15.65 -23.73 -57.73
C THR A 46 -16.78 -24.63 -57.19
N TRP A 47 -16.97 -24.76 -55.87
CA TRP A 47 -17.97 -25.68 -55.31
C TRP A 47 -18.72 -25.10 -54.11
N GLY A 48 -20.03 -24.86 -54.30
CA GLY A 48 -21.05 -24.72 -53.25
C GLY A 48 -21.18 -23.35 -52.56
N PRO A 49 -22.35 -23.03 -51.97
CA PRO A 49 -22.50 -21.85 -51.13
C PRO A 49 -21.59 -22.01 -49.91
N TYR A 50 -20.56 -21.16 -49.83
CA TYR A 50 -19.71 -21.03 -48.65
C TYR A 50 -20.60 -20.64 -47.47
N THR A 51 -20.96 -21.61 -46.65
CA THR A 51 -21.29 -21.34 -45.27
C THR A 51 -19.94 -21.04 -44.61
N PRO A 52 -19.72 -19.84 -44.04
CA PRO A 52 -18.52 -19.65 -43.24
C PRO A 52 -18.49 -20.77 -42.21
N PRO A 53 -17.35 -21.47 -42.01
CA PRO A 53 -17.25 -22.38 -40.89
C PRO A 53 -17.66 -21.57 -39.67
N ARG A 54 -18.72 -22.04 -39.00
CA ARG A 54 -19.16 -21.54 -37.70
C ARG A 54 -17.86 -21.30 -36.92
N PRO A 55 -17.59 -20.09 -36.39
CA PRO A 55 -16.37 -19.88 -35.62
C PRO A 55 -16.33 -21.04 -34.63
N GLN A 56 -15.39 -21.96 -34.86
CA GLN A 56 -15.08 -22.93 -33.84
C GLN A 56 -14.77 -22.04 -32.66
N ASN A 57 -15.42 -22.31 -31.53
CA ASN A 57 -14.98 -21.81 -30.25
C ASN A 57 -13.53 -22.30 -30.10
N GLN A 58 -12.59 -21.63 -30.76
CA GLN A 58 -11.26 -21.44 -30.23
C GLN A 58 -11.59 -20.92 -28.84
N PRO A 59 -11.22 -21.61 -27.76
CA PRO A 59 -11.17 -20.91 -26.50
C PRO A 59 -10.29 -19.71 -26.83
N ALA A 60 -10.89 -18.51 -26.82
CA ALA A 60 -10.07 -17.34 -26.56
C ALA A 60 -9.27 -17.79 -25.34
N LEU A 61 -7.95 -17.83 -25.46
CA LEU A 61 -7.11 -17.94 -24.29
C LEU A 61 -7.52 -16.73 -23.47
N GLU A 62 -8.52 -16.90 -22.60
CA GLU A 62 -8.90 -15.93 -21.60
C GLU A 62 -7.61 -15.75 -20.84
N TRP A 63 -6.96 -14.63 -21.07
CA TRP A 63 -5.74 -14.28 -20.39
C TRP A 63 -6.14 -14.01 -18.94
N VAL A 64 -6.21 -15.08 -18.15
CA VAL A 64 -6.57 -15.01 -16.75
C VAL A 64 -5.37 -14.42 -16.02
N VAL A 65 -5.58 -13.27 -15.40
CA VAL A 65 -4.58 -12.67 -14.52
C VAL A 65 -4.46 -13.56 -13.29
N THR A 66 -3.30 -14.17 -13.09
CA THR A 66 -3.01 -14.97 -11.88
C THR A 66 -2.29 -14.12 -10.83
N LYS A 67 -2.26 -14.63 -9.61
CA LYS A 67 -1.55 -14.00 -8.49
C LYS A 67 -0.06 -13.90 -8.79
N GLU A 68 0.52 -14.96 -9.33
CA GLU A 68 1.94 -15.03 -9.69
C GLU A 68 2.27 -13.97 -10.76
N MET A 69 1.41 -13.82 -11.77
CA MET A 69 1.57 -12.81 -12.82
C MET A 69 1.56 -11.39 -12.24
N LEU A 70 0.65 -11.08 -11.30
CA LEU A 70 0.64 -9.79 -10.61
C LEU A 70 1.90 -9.60 -9.78
N GLN A 71 2.31 -10.59 -9.00
CA GLN A 71 3.50 -10.50 -8.14
C GLN A 71 4.78 -10.30 -8.96
N GLU A 72 4.92 -11.00 -10.10
CA GLU A 72 6.02 -10.81 -11.05
C GLU A 72 6.01 -9.39 -11.65
N THR A 73 4.83 -8.87 -11.97
CA THR A 73 4.65 -7.52 -12.53
C THR A 73 5.03 -6.43 -11.53
N LEU A 74 4.60 -6.59 -10.27
CA LEU A 74 4.85 -5.64 -9.19
C LEU A 74 6.31 -5.63 -8.75
N ARG A 75 7.13 -6.62 -9.16
CA ARG A 75 8.52 -6.83 -8.72
C ARG A 75 8.66 -6.65 -7.20
N GLY A 76 7.70 -7.22 -6.46
CA GLY A 76 7.45 -6.87 -5.08
C GLY A 76 8.67 -7.03 -4.18
N HIS A 77 9.01 -5.97 -3.44
CA HIS A 77 9.96 -6.04 -2.35
C HIS A 77 9.39 -6.85 -1.19
N ASN A 78 10.19 -7.75 -0.63
CA ASN A 78 9.73 -8.62 0.45
C ASN A 78 9.77 -7.89 1.79
N ALA A 79 8.61 -7.41 2.25
CA ALA A 79 8.47 -6.72 3.54
C ALA A 79 8.96 -7.55 4.74
N ASP A 80 8.93 -8.89 4.68
CA ASP A 80 9.43 -9.72 5.78
C ASP A 80 10.96 -9.55 5.98
N ILE A 81 11.71 -9.17 4.93
CA ILE A 81 13.13 -8.84 5.01
C ILE A 81 13.33 -7.54 5.79
N ASP A 82 12.55 -6.51 5.47
CA ASP A 82 12.60 -5.21 6.14
C ASP A 82 12.28 -5.33 7.62
N GLU A 83 11.22 -6.07 7.94
CA GLU A 83 10.84 -6.34 9.30
C GLU A 83 11.93 -7.09 10.07
N SER A 84 12.51 -8.14 9.47
CA SER A 84 13.61 -8.91 10.08
C SER A 84 14.84 -8.04 10.30
N PHE A 85 15.19 -7.19 9.33
CA PHE A 85 16.30 -6.25 9.44
C PHE A 85 16.05 -5.26 10.57
N ALA A 86 14.89 -4.63 10.62
CA ALA A 86 14.58 -3.64 11.64
C ALA A 86 14.48 -4.25 13.05
N LEU A 87 13.98 -5.49 13.19
CA LEU A 87 14.05 -6.24 14.44
C LEU A 87 15.49 -6.50 14.89
N SER A 88 16.40 -6.80 13.96
CA SER A 88 17.82 -6.99 14.28
C SER A 88 18.48 -5.72 14.84
N LYS A 89 17.94 -4.54 14.52
CA LYS A 89 18.39 -3.24 15.04
C LYS A 89 17.70 -2.84 16.34
N ALA A 90 16.63 -3.54 16.72
CA ALA A 90 15.78 -3.13 17.82
C ALA A 90 16.51 -3.13 19.18
N SER A 91 17.57 -3.94 19.35
CA SER A 91 18.41 -3.93 20.57
C SER A 91 19.40 -2.77 20.64
N ASP A 92 19.66 -2.10 19.53
CA ASP A 92 20.68 -1.05 19.44
C ASP A 92 20.14 0.31 19.91
N PHE A 93 18.81 0.45 19.98
CA PHE A 93 18.15 1.65 20.48
C PHE A 93 18.36 1.83 21.99
N PRO A 94 18.48 3.07 22.48
CA PRO A 94 18.58 3.35 23.90
C PRO A 94 17.42 2.74 24.69
N SER A 95 17.74 2.18 25.86
CA SER A 95 16.81 1.43 26.71
C SER A 95 15.60 2.22 27.24
N ARG A 96 15.54 3.54 27.00
CA ARG A 96 14.40 4.39 27.38
C ARG A 96 13.52 4.80 26.20
N GLU A 97 14.03 4.77 24.98
CA GLU A 97 13.33 5.31 23.81
C GLU A 97 12.30 4.30 23.28
N ARG A 98 12.68 3.02 23.19
CA ARG A 98 11.76 1.93 22.83
C ARG A 98 10.57 1.82 23.79
N PRO A 99 10.78 1.66 25.11
CA PRO A 99 9.75 1.84 26.11
C PRO A 99 8.79 2.99 25.90
N HIS A 100 9.31 4.17 25.56
CA HIS A 100 8.47 5.35 25.43
C HIS A 100 7.56 5.27 24.21
N ALA A 101 8.07 4.79 23.06
CA ALA A 101 7.23 4.47 21.90
C ALA A 101 6.12 3.47 22.27
N GLN A 102 6.43 2.44 23.05
CA GLN A 102 5.45 1.43 23.44
C GLN A 102 4.30 1.97 24.28
N GLN A 103 4.45 3.12 24.93
CA GLN A 103 3.35 3.75 25.68
C GLN A 103 2.22 4.26 24.79
N ILE A 104 2.43 4.30 23.47
CA ILE A 104 1.39 4.64 22.50
C ILE A 104 0.16 3.76 22.69
N VAL A 105 0.31 2.46 22.99
CA VAL A 105 -0.85 1.56 23.12
C VAL A 105 -1.74 1.85 24.34
N SER A 106 -1.18 2.50 25.35
CA SER A 106 -1.95 2.94 26.53
C SER A 106 -2.66 4.28 26.30
N ASN A 107 -2.46 4.94 25.15
CA ASN A 107 -3.06 6.23 24.84
C ASN A 107 -4.49 6.04 24.33
N ARG A 108 -5.42 6.87 24.82
CA ARG A 108 -6.83 6.81 24.42
C ARG A 108 -7.04 7.00 22.92
N LEU A 109 -6.32 7.93 22.29
CA LEU A 109 -6.46 8.18 20.85
C LEU A 109 -6.05 6.93 20.03
N PHE A 110 -5.02 6.21 20.48
CA PHE A 110 -4.64 4.94 19.87
C PHE A 110 -5.67 3.84 20.11
N GLN A 111 -6.15 3.71 21.35
CA GLN A 111 -7.18 2.73 21.72
C GLN A 111 -8.46 2.96 20.91
N ASP A 112 -8.95 4.20 20.82
CA ASP A 112 -10.12 4.57 20.03
C ASP A 112 -9.92 4.29 18.54
N TRP A 113 -8.72 4.57 18.00
CA TRP A 113 -8.37 4.30 16.61
C TRP A 113 -8.45 2.82 16.27
N ILE A 114 -7.82 1.96 17.08
CA ILE A 114 -7.82 0.53 16.79
C ILE A 114 -9.18 -0.11 17.05
N ALA A 115 -9.84 0.25 18.15
CA ALA A 115 -11.12 -0.30 18.55
C ALA A 115 -12.26 0.07 17.60
N SER A 116 -12.12 1.17 16.85
CA SER A 116 -13.20 1.67 16.01
C SER A 116 -13.71 0.58 15.03
N PRO A 117 -15.03 0.43 14.83
CA PRO A 117 -15.57 -0.49 13.84
C PRO A 117 -15.53 0.07 12.41
N HIS A 118 -15.07 1.31 12.25
CA HIS A 118 -15.05 2.02 10.98
C HIS A 118 -13.63 2.34 10.53
N SER A 119 -13.48 2.62 9.23
CA SER A 119 -12.23 3.16 8.69
C SER A 119 -11.82 4.42 9.44
N THR A 120 -10.56 4.49 9.83
CA THR A 120 -10.02 5.62 10.59
C THR A 120 -8.51 5.72 10.40
N LYS A 121 -7.97 6.90 10.69
CA LYS A 121 -6.58 7.26 10.51
C LYS A 121 -6.01 7.82 11.81
N LEU A 122 -4.74 7.59 12.06
CA LEU A 122 -4.01 8.14 13.20
C LEU A 122 -2.61 8.54 12.74
N LEU A 123 -2.15 9.69 13.21
CA LEU A 123 -0.79 10.17 13.00
C LEU A 123 -0.07 10.24 14.35
N VAL A 124 1.05 9.52 14.46
CA VAL A 124 1.91 9.54 15.65
C VAL A 124 3.19 10.29 15.33
N HIS A 125 3.46 11.35 16.09
CA HIS A 125 4.67 12.15 15.96
C HIS A 125 5.59 12.02 17.15
N TRP A 126 6.87 12.17 16.89
CA TRP A 126 7.89 12.40 17.91
C TRP A 126 8.74 13.60 17.50
N ASP A 127 8.48 14.76 18.11
CA ASP A 127 8.93 16.07 17.63
C ASP A 127 9.91 16.77 18.58
N GLY A 128 9.72 16.58 19.89
CA GLY A 128 10.43 17.30 20.94
C GLY A 128 11.86 16.81 21.08
N ARG A 129 12.06 15.78 21.90
CA ARG A 129 13.41 15.18 22.04
C ARG A 129 13.52 14.03 21.06
N LEU A 130 13.92 14.37 19.82
CA LEU A 130 14.08 13.40 18.75
C LEU A 130 14.90 12.19 19.24
N PRO A 131 14.35 10.97 19.13
CA PRO A 131 15.06 9.77 19.51
C PRO A 131 16.23 9.54 18.56
N ARG A 132 17.17 8.69 18.99
CA ARG A 132 18.27 8.28 18.13
C ARG A 132 17.71 7.42 17.00
N THR A 133 18.11 7.71 15.76
CA THR A 133 17.88 6.82 14.62
C THR A 133 19.04 5.86 14.41
N ILE A 134 18.74 4.66 13.92
CA ILE A 134 19.73 3.61 13.65
C ILE A 134 19.39 2.98 12.31
N ALA A 135 20.27 3.15 11.30
CA ALA A 135 19.98 2.78 9.92
C ALA A 135 18.63 3.35 9.44
N ASP A 136 18.41 4.65 9.71
CA ASP A 136 17.19 5.40 9.37
C ASP A 136 15.87 4.87 9.96
N LEU A 137 15.97 3.91 10.87
CA LEU A 137 14.88 3.45 11.72
C LEU A 137 14.81 4.27 13.00
N SER A 138 13.59 4.48 13.48
CA SER A 138 13.30 5.11 14.77
C SER A 138 12.72 4.08 15.74
N PRO A 139 12.57 4.41 17.04
CA PRO A 139 11.79 3.57 17.94
C PRO A 139 10.32 3.39 17.50
N LEU A 140 9.77 4.31 16.69
CA LEU A 140 8.44 4.14 16.09
C LEU A 140 8.43 3.05 15.02
N SER A 141 9.53 2.86 14.28
CA SER A 141 9.66 1.74 13.34
C SER A 141 9.54 0.39 14.06
N VAL A 142 10.21 0.25 15.21
CA VAL A 142 10.12 -0.96 16.06
C VAL A 142 8.71 -1.14 16.61
N PHE A 143 8.05 -0.05 16.99
CA PHE A 143 6.65 -0.08 17.42
C PHE A 143 5.72 -0.58 16.29
N CYS A 144 5.85 -0.06 15.07
CA CYS A 144 5.07 -0.51 13.90
C CYS A 144 5.29 -2.00 13.61
N ILE A 145 6.51 -2.51 13.76
CA ILE A 145 6.78 -3.95 13.57
C ILE A 145 6.12 -4.79 14.67
N SER A 146 6.26 -4.37 15.94
CA SER A 146 5.64 -5.07 17.07
C SER A 146 4.12 -5.15 16.87
N MET A 147 3.52 -4.04 16.43
CA MET A 147 2.12 -3.92 16.08
C MET A 147 1.70 -4.82 14.90
N SER A 148 2.51 -4.89 13.83
CA SER A 148 2.30 -5.79 12.69
C SER A 148 2.32 -7.27 13.13
N GLN A 149 3.27 -7.64 13.99
CA GLN A 149 3.39 -9.00 14.52
C GLN A 149 2.21 -9.38 15.41
N MET A 150 1.80 -8.48 16.30
CA MET A 150 0.62 -8.68 17.16
C MET A 150 -0.66 -8.82 16.33
N SER A 151 -0.83 -7.99 15.31
CA SER A 151 -1.95 -8.06 14.39
C SER A 151 -1.97 -9.37 13.60
N ARG A 152 -0.79 -9.88 13.18
CA ARG A 152 -0.67 -11.20 12.51
C ARG A 152 -1.00 -12.37 13.41
N GLY A 153 -0.75 -12.26 14.71
CA GLY A 153 -1.14 -13.28 15.70
C GLY A 153 -2.66 -13.41 15.86
N HIS A 154 -3.42 -12.45 15.34
CA HIS A 154 -4.87 -12.42 15.45
C HIS A 154 -5.52 -12.68 14.07
N PRO A 155 -6.33 -13.74 13.91
CA PRO A 155 -6.84 -14.15 12.58
C PRO A 155 -7.82 -13.15 11.94
N HIS A 156 -8.13 -12.05 12.63
CA HIS A 156 -9.10 -11.06 12.23
C HIS A 156 -8.49 -9.75 11.72
N PHE A 157 -7.17 -9.63 11.61
CA PHE A 157 -6.54 -8.43 11.05
C PHE A 157 -5.64 -8.80 9.88
N ILE A 158 -5.58 -7.92 8.88
CA ILE A 158 -4.59 -7.99 7.80
C ILE A 158 -3.64 -6.81 7.98
N PRO A 159 -2.49 -6.97 8.64
CA PRO A 159 -1.50 -5.91 8.75
C PRO A 159 -0.60 -5.89 7.52
N LEU A 160 -0.47 -4.70 6.93
CA LEU A 160 0.50 -4.36 5.90
C LEU A 160 1.40 -3.25 6.44
N ILE A 161 2.70 -3.34 6.17
CA ILE A 161 3.69 -2.42 6.72
C ILE A 161 4.63 -1.89 5.64
N TRP A 162 5.00 -0.62 5.74
CA TRP A 162 6.07 -0.02 4.95
C TRP A 162 6.93 0.87 5.87
N LEU A 163 8.25 0.65 5.83
CA LEU A 163 9.22 1.40 6.64
C LEU A 163 9.97 2.37 5.72
N CYS A 164 9.53 3.62 5.61
CA CYS A 164 10.10 4.59 4.67
C CYS A 164 11.62 4.74 4.81
N GLY A 165 12.14 4.64 6.04
CA GLY A 165 13.57 4.76 6.33
C GLY A 165 14.46 3.71 5.67
N LEU A 166 13.92 2.55 5.30
CA LEU A 166 14.69 1.50 4.60
C LEU A 166 14.68 1.64 3.08
N HIS A 167 13.90 2.59 2.56
CA HIS A 167 13.60 2.73 1.14
C HIS A 167 13.90 4.16 0.67
N LEU A 168 15.14 4.60 0.90
CA LEU A 168 15.62 5.95 0.59
C LEU A 168 16.64 5.97 -0.55
N ASP A 169 17.33 4.85 -0.79
CA ASP A 169 18.36 4.75 -1.83
C ASP A 169 17.88 3.84 -2.98
N PRO A 170 17.68 4.40 -4.20
CA PRO A 170 17.25 3.63 -5.37
C PRO A 170 18.29 2.60 -5.83
N ASP A 171 19.55 2.73 -5.44
CA ASP A 171 20.60 1.75 -5.78
C ASP A 171 20.56 0.53 -4.85
N GLU A 172 20.02 0.67 -3.62
CA GLU A 172 19.96 -0.41 -2.63
C GLU A 172 18.57 -1.06 -2.52
N SER A 173 17.51 -0.30 -2.81
CA SER A 173 16.13 -0.68 -2.51
C SER A 173 15.10 -0.03 -3.45
N PRO A 174 13.91 -0.62 -3.63
CA PRO A 174 12.81 0.05 -4.32
C PRO A 174 12.31 1.26 -3.51
N VAL A 175 12.42 2.46 -4.08
CA VAL A 175 12.08 3.72 -3.40
C VAL A 175 10.75 4.32 -3.88
N GLY A 176 10.17 5.17 -3.03
CA GLY A 176 9.09 6.08 -3.41
C GLY A 176 7.66 5.52 -3.34
N GLY A 177 6.70 6.35 -3.76
CA GLY A 177 5.26 6.07 -3.68
C GLY A 177 4.86 4.78 -4.38
N GLY A 178 5.22 4.63 -5.66
CA GLY A 178 4.93 3.43 -6.44
C GLY A 178 5.49 2.15 -5.82
N SER A 179 6.74 2.17 -5.32
CA SER A 179 7.35 1.00 -4.66
C SER A 179 6.63 0.62 -3.38
N MET A 180 6.23 1.61 -2.58
CA MET A 180 5.39 1.41 -1.39
C MET A 180 4.07 0.74 -1.77
N LEU A 181 3.36 1.25 -2.78
CA LEU A 181 2.09 0.66 -3.24
C LEU A 181 2.28 -0.77 -3.75
N CYS A 182 3.30 -1.03 -4.56
CA CYS A 182 3.65 -2.38 -5.01
C CYS A 182 3.87 -3.34 -3.83
N SER A 183 4.60 -2.91 -2.80
CA SER A 183 4.84 -3.73 -1.62
C SER A 183 3.56 -4.00 -0.83
N LEU A 184 2.72 -2.99 -0.59
CA LEU A 184 1.45 -3.17 0.11
C LEU A 184 0.52 -4.12 -0.65
N ILE A 185 0.44 -4.00 -1.98
CA ILE A 185 -0.33 -4.91 -2.83
C ILE A 185 0.21 -6.34 -2.74
N ASP A 186 1.54 -6.55 -2.86
CA ASP A 186 2.14 -7.88 -2.73
C ASP A 186 1.88 -8.49 -1.34
N GLN A 187 2.02 -7.69 -0.28
CA GLN A 187 1.73 -8.13 1.08
C GLN A 187 0.26 -8.55 1.25
N LEU A 188 -0.68 -7.82 0.64
CA LEU A 188 -2.11 -8.15 0.67
C LEU A 188 -2.40 -9.43 -0.10
N LEU A 189 -1.88 -9.55 -1.33
CA LEU A 189 -2.03 -10.75 -2.14
C LEU A 189 -1.50 -11.99 -1.41
N ARG A 190 -0.42 -11.88 -0.64
CA ARG A 190 0.12 -13.00 0.16
C ARG A 190 -0.73 -13.37 1.38
N ARG A 191 -1.40 -12.39 1.98
CA ARG A 191 -2.12 -12.54 3.27
C ARG A 191 -3.61 -12.81 3.11
N HIS A 192 -4.18 -12.53 1.93
CA HIS A 192 -5.60 -12.70 1.66
C HIS A 192 -5.81 -13.42 0.32
N GLU A 193 -6.82 -14.29 0.26
CA GLU A 193 -7.22 -14.94 -0.99
C GLU A 193 -8.08 -13.96 -1.80
N ASN A 194 -7.60 -13.55 -2.97
CA ASN A 194 -8.29 -12.59 -3.82
C ASN A 194 -8.83 -13.28 -5.09
N ASP A 195 -10.05 -12.92 -5.47
CA ASP A 195 -10.60 -13.27 -6.77
C ASP A 195 -10.10 -12.31 -7.85
N LEU A 196 -9.09 -12.76 -8.59
CA LEU A 196 -8.46 -12.00 -9.67
C LEU A 196 -9.15 -12.20 -11.02
N SER A 197 -10.12 -13.12 -11.13
CA SER A 197 -10.80 -13.41 -12.40
C SER A 197 -11.52 -12.17 -12.94
N SER A 198 -12.07 -11.36 -12.04
CA SER A 198 -12.79 -10.14 -12.38
C SER A 198 -11.89 -9.02 -12.93
N ILE A 199 -10.57 -9.07 -12.71
CA ILE A 199 -9.62 -8.14 -13.35
C ILE A 199 -9.67 -8.34 -14.87
N THR A 200 -9.58 -9.59 -15.32
CA THR A 200 -9.64 -9.95 -16.75
C THR A 200 -11.00 -9.64 -17.35
N THR A 201 -12.10 -9.93 -16.62
CA THR A 201 -13.46 -9.80 -17.17
C THR A 201 -13.96 -8.36 -17.26
N THR A 202 -13.65 -7.53 -16.27
CA THR A 202 -14.19 -6.16 -16.21
C THR A 202 -13.30 -5.13 -16.88
N GLY A 203 -12.02 -5.47 -17.13
CA GLY A 203 -11.02 -4.49 -17.56
C GLY A 203 -10.85 -3.37 -16.53
N ALA A 204 -11.16 -3.66 -15.26
CA ALA A 204 -11.09 -2.68 -14.20
C ALA A 204 -9.66 -2.22 -13.92
N ILE A 205 -8.65 -3.01 -14.31
CA ILE A 205 -7.23 -2.67 -14.16
C ILE A 205 -6.56 -2.68 -15.54
N ASP A 206 -5.84 -1.61 -15.89
CA ASP A 206 -4.99 -1.55 -17.08
C ASP A 206 -3.61 -2.15 -16.78
N PHE A 207 -3.40 -3.37 -17.25
CA PHE A 207 -2.16 -4.10 -17.00
C PHE A 207 -0.93 -3.44 -17.65
N ASN A 208 -1.09 -2.65 -18.72
CA ASN A 208 0.05 -1.95 -19.33
C ASN A 208 0.50 -0.78 -18.45
N LEU A 209 -0.44 -0.05 -17.87
CA LEU A 209 -0.14 1.01 -16.90
C LEU A 209 0.45 0.44 -15.62
N LEU A 210 -0.08 -0.71 -15.16
CA LEU A 210 0.49 -1.43 -14.02
C LEU A 210 1.95 -1.86 -14.27
N GLN A 211 2.25 -2.42 -15.45
CA GLN A 211 3.62 -2.77 -15.85
C GLN A 211 4.55 -1.56 -15.97
N ALA A 212 3.99 -0.40 -16.34
CA ALA A 212 4.74 0.85 -16.42
C ALA A 212 4.98 1.48 -15.02
N GLY A 213 4.40 0.91 -13.96
CA GLY A 213 4.52 1.43 -12.60
C GLY A 213 3.70 2.69 -12.36
N ASP A 214 2.54 2.83 -13.02
CA ASP A 214 1.65 3.97 -12.82
C ASP A 214 1.00 3.93 -11.42
N ASP A 215 1.29 4.92 -10.59
CA ASP A 215 0.81 5.02 -9.20
C ASP A 215 -0.71 5.02 -9.07
N LYS A 216 -1.43 5.61 -10.04
CA LYS A 216 -2.90 5.65 -10.01
C LYS A 216 -3.48 4.29 -10.30
N GLU A 217 -2.88 3.55 -11.22
CA GLU A 217 -3.27 2.18 -11.51
C GLU A 217 -2.90 1.23 -10.36
N LEU A 218 -1.78 1.46 -9.68
CA LEU A 218 -1.41 0.75 -8.45
C LEU A 218 -2.42 1.01 -7.32
N LEU A 219 -2.78 2.27 -7.08
CA LEU A 219 -3.83 2.63 -6.11
C LEU A 219 -5.17 1.98 -6.46
N ARG A 220 -5.52 1.96 -7.74
CA ARG A 220 -6.74 1.33 -8.23
C ARG A 220 -6.74 -0.18 -8.00
N LEU A 221 -5.61 -0.84 -8.22
CA LEU A 221 -5.43 -2.26 -7.91
C LEU A 221 -5.54 -2.49 -6.40
N LEU A 222 -4.87 -1.69 -5.58
CA LEU A 222 -4.97 -1.79 -4.12
C LEU A 222 -6.44 -1.65 -3.68
N TYR A 223 -7.14 -0.60 -4.10
CA TYR A 223 -8.55 -0.38 -3.80
C TYR A 223 -9.42 -1.58 -4.22
N PHE A 224 -9.20 -2.10 -5.43
CA PHE A 224 -9.90 -3.26 -5.94
C PHE A 224 -9.68 -4.51 -5.06
N LEU A 225 -8.48 -4.74 -4.56
CA LEU A 225 -8.19 -5.85 -3.65
C LEU A 225 -8.82 -5.64 -2.27
N VAL A 226 -8.82 -4.40 -1.76
CA VAL A 226 -9.45 -4.08 -0.47
C VAL A 226 -10.96 -4.29 -0.50
N LEU A 227 -11.62 -4.03 -1.64
CA LEU A 227 -13.05 -4.31 -1.82
C LEU A 227 -13.43 -5.79 -1.65
N GLN A 228 -12.45 -6.70 -1.76
CA GLN A 228 -12.68 -8.14 -1.63
C GLN A 228 -12.46 -8.65 -0.20
N ILE A 229 -11.97 -7.80 0.70
CA ILE A 229 -11.76 -8.18 2.10
C ILE A 229 -13.13 -8.26 2.80
N PRO A 230 -13.42 -9.34 3.54
CA PRO A 230 -14.64 -9.44 4.35
C PRO A 230 -14.79 -8.27 5.33
N ASP A 231 -16.02 -7.84 5.54
CA ASP A 231 -16.37 -6.76 6.48
C ASP A 231 -15.88 -7.00 7.92
N ALA A 232 -15.85 -8.26 8.33
CA ALA A 232 -15.39 -8.71 9.65
C ALA A 232 -13.85 -8.64 9.84
N ILE A 233 -13.07 -8.32 8.82
CA ILE A 233 -11.60 -8.36 8.86
C ILE A 233 -11.05 -6.95 8.56
N PRO A 234 -10.62 -6.18 9.57
CA PRO A 234 -9.98 -4.89 9.33
C PRO A 234 -8.62 -5.03 8.63
N LEU A 235 -8.38 -4.14 7.67
CA LEU A 235 -7.09 -3.94 7.03
C LEU A 235 -6.32 -2.89 7.84
N VAL A 236 -5.11 -3.20 8.30
CA VAL A 236 -4.26 -2.29 9.06
C VAL A 236 -3.06 -1.90 8.20
N LEU A 237 -2.94 -0.61 7.87
CA LEU A 237 -1.85 -0.04 7.09
C LEU A 237 -0.92 0.73 8.03
N LEU A 238 0.32 0.27 8.15
CA LEU A 238 1.33 0.86 9.01
C LEU A 238 2.44 1.48 8.14
N ILE A 239 2.44 2.82 7.99
CA ILE A 239 3.46 3.52 7.20
C ILE A 239 4.34 4.34 8.14
N ASP A 240 5.60 3.92 8.27
CA ASP A 240 6.54 4.50 9.23
C ASP A 240 7.50 5.50 8.62
N ASN A 241 7.85 6.53 9.41
CA ASN A 241 8.70 7.66 9.05
C ASN A 241 8.23 8.40 7.80
N VAL A 242 6.92 8.66 7.70
CA VAL A 242 6.29 9.24 6.50
C VAL A 242 6.81 10.63 6.13
N VAL A 243 7.40 11.39 7.07
CA VAL A 243 8.10 12.66 6.77
C VAL A 243 9.18 12.50 5.70
N LEU A 244 9.80 11.31 5.61
CA LEU A 244 10.82 11.04 4.59
C LEU A 244 10.22 11.01 3.18
N TYR A 245 8.93 10.69 3.07
CA TYR A 245 8.20 10.57 1.81
C TYR A 245 7.45 11.87 1.43
N GLU A 246 7.52 12.90 2.27
CA GLU A 246 7.07 14.25 1.91
C GLU A 246 8.07 14.97 0.98
N ARG A 247 9.26 14.40 0.78
CA ARG A 247 10.27 14.97 -0.10
C ARG A 247 9.89 14.72 -1.57
N GLU A 248 10.11 15.74 -2.40
CA GLU A 248 9.72 15.71 -3.81
C GLU A 248 10.39 14.55 -4.57
N GLU A 249 11.65 14.22 -4.24
CA GLU A 249 12.38 13.11 -4.86
C GLU A 249 11.78 11.72 -4.62
N MET A 250 10.91 11.57 -3.61
CA MET A 250 10.28 10.28 -3.30
C MET A 250 9.01 10.02 -4.11
N ASP A 251 8.49 11.03 -4.82
CA ASP A 251 7.28 10.93 -5.66
C ASP A 251 6.14 10.14 -4.98
N ALA A 252 5.86 10.47 -3.71
CA ALA A 252 4.95 9.69 -2.87
C ALA A 252 3.64 10.41 -2.55
N PHE A 253 3.45 11.64 -3.04
CA PHE A 253 2.28 12.45 -2.72
C PHE A 253 0.97 11.76 -3.12
N ASP A 254 0.87 11.30 -4.37
CA ASP A 254 -0.34 10.64 -4.88
C ASP A 254 -0.61 9.33 -4.11
N ALA A 255 0.43 8.55 -3.80
CA ALA A 255 0.31 7.33 -3.01
C ALA A 255 -0.23 7.62 -1.60
N LEU A 256 0.37 8.55 -0.87
CA LEU A 256 -0.05 8.92 0.49
C LEU A 256 -1.46 9.51 0.52
N ALA A 257 -1.78 10.39 -0.43
CA ALA A 257 -3.12 10.95 -0.60
C ALA A 257 -4.15 9.86 -0.93
N GLY A 258 -3.79 8.88 -1.76
CA GLY A 258 -4.62 7.71 -2.07
C GLY A 258 -4.91 6.85 -0.84
N LEU A 259 -3.90 6.56 -0.02
CA LEU A 259 -4.09 5.84 1.25
C LEU A 259 -5.04 6.57 2.21
N LEU A 260 -4.89 7.89 2.34
CA LEU A 260 -5.81 8.74 3.11
C LEU A 260 -7.23 8.75 2.53
N GLY A 261 -7.34 8.77 1.20
CA GLY A 261 -8.60 8.69 0.48
C GLY A 261 -9.38 7.41 0.82
N MET A 262 -8.71 6.26 0.86
CA MET A 262 -9.34 4.98 1.21
C MET A 262 -10.00 4.97 2.59
N VAL A 263 -9.46 5.72 3.55
CA VAL A 263 -10.05 5.84 4.90
C VAL A 263 -11.39 6.59 4.86
N SER A 264 -11.56 7.51 3.91
CA SER A 264 -12.77 8.33 3.75
C SER A 264 -13.86 7.61 2.93
N GLU A 265 -13.49 6.58 2.19
CA GLU A 265 -14.39 5.80 1.35
C GLU A 265 -15.20 4.77 2.17
N ARG A 266 -16.39 4.44 1.67
CA ARG A 266 -17.22 3.37 2.25
C ARG A 266 -16.82 2.02 1.67
N LEU A 267 -15.77 1.44 2.25
CA LEU A 267 -15.30 0.10 1.94
C LEU A 267 -16.00 -0.96 2.82
N PRO A 268 -16.14 -2.22 2.33
CA PRO A 268 -16.70 -3.31 3.13
C PRO A 268 -15.88 -3.56 4.40
N ALA A 269 -14.57 -3.75 4.26
CA ALA A 269 -13.64 -3.87 5.37
C ALA A 269 -13.25 -2.49 5.94
N ALA A 270 -13.12 -2.41 7.27
CA ALA A 270 -12.58 -1.23 7.92
C ALA A 270 -11.09 -1.06 7.61
N VAL A 271 -10.69 0.13 7.13
CA VAL A 271 -9.28 0.47 6.87
C VAL A 271 -8.73 1.29 8.02
N LYS A 272 -7.71 0.76 8.69
CA LYS A 272 -6.99 1.39 9.80
C LYS A 272 -5.65 1.90 9.31
N LEU A 273 -5.54 3.19 9.09
CA LEU A 273 -4.29 3.81 8.65
C LEU A 273 -3.54 4.38 9.85
N LEU A 274 -2.30 3.94 10.05
CA LEU A 274 -1.36 4.53 11.01
C LEU A 274 -0.17 5.10 10.26
N PHE A 275 0.01 6.41 10.38
CA PHE A 275 1.25 7.06 10.02
C PHE A 275 2.07 7.31 11.28
N THR A 276 3.33 6.94 11.26
CA THR A 276 4.30 7.30 12.30
C THR A 276 5.39 8.17 11.70
N SER A 277 5.93 9.10 12.48
CA SER A 277 6.97 9.99 11.98
C SER A 277 7.91 10.51 13.06
N THR A 278 9.20 10.56 12.71
CA THR A 278 10.26 11.18 13.51
C THR A 278 11.27 11.88 12.59
N PRO A 279 11.34 13.23 12.55
CA PRO A 279 10.42 14.17 13.20
C PRO A 279 9.01 14.08 12.61
N GLY A 280 8.07 14.82 13.17
CA GLY A 280 6.72 15.00 12.67
C GLY A 280 6.68 15.62 11.27
N THR A 281 5.53 15.44 10.65
CA THR A 281 5.25 15.79 9.26
C THR A 281 4.79 17.23 9.09
N ILE A 282 4.89 17.73 7.85
CA ILE A 282 4.41 19.05 7.44
C ILE A 282 3.22 18.92 6.50
N GLU A 283 3.36 18.16 5.42
CA GLU A 283 2.38 18.07 4.33
C GLU A 283 1.19 17.18 4.71
N VAL A 284 1.43 15.93 5.12
CA VAL A 284 0.34 15.00 5.47
C VAL A 284 -0.34 15.40 6.78
N ARG A 285 0.31 16.21 7.62
CA ARG A 285 -0.20 16.68 8.92
C ARG A 285 -1.59 17.30 8.80
N GLY A 286 -1.82 18.10 7.77
CA GLY A 286 -3.09 18.83 7.59
C GLY A 286 -4.31 17.90 7.51
N ALA A 287 -4.13 16.66 7.04
CA ALA A 287 -5.20 15.67 6.96
C ALA A 287 -5.61 15.09 8.33
N PHE A 288 -4.89 15.36 9.41
CA PHE A 288 -5.14 14.82 10.75
C PHE A 288 -5.41 15.90 11.80
N GLU A 289 -4.83 17.09 11.62
CA GLU A 289 -4.84 18.17 12.62
C GLU A 289 -6.24 18.67 12.95
N ASP A 290 -7.06 18.92 11.92
CA ASP A 290 -8.43 19.44 12.07
C ASP A 290 -9.36 18.47 12.81
N GLU A 291 -9.06 17.17 12.77
CA GLU A 291 -9.83 16.10 13.40
C GLU A 291 -9.28 15.72 14.79
N GLY A 292 -8.17 16.34 15.24
CA GLY A 292 -7.51 16.00 16.50
C GLY A 292 -6.90 14.60 16.51
N LEU A 293 -6.53 14.06 15.35
CA LEU A 293 -6.03 12.69 15.16
C LEU A 293 -4.50 12.60 15.21
N ILE A 294 -3.85 13.50 15.96
CA ILE A 294 -2.39 13.53 16.12
C ILE A 294 -2.03 13.15 17.55
N LEU A 295 -1.30 12.04 17.71
CA LEU A 295 -0.72 11.60 18.98
C LEU A 295 0.75 12.04 19.02
N ASN A 296 1.08 12.96 19.93
CA ASN A 296 2.45 13.37 20.15
C ASN A 296 3.10 12.53 21.28
N VAL A 297 4.14 11.77 20.94
CA VAL A 297 4.87 10.90 21.86
C VAL A 297 5.48 11.67 23.03
N ASP A 298 5.95 12.90 22.82
CA ASP A 298 6.53 13.74 23.87
C ASP A 298 5.53 14.09 24.98
N THR A 299 4.22 13.93 24.72
CA THR A 299 3.15 14.16 25.71
C THR A 299 2.80 12.90 26.53
N LEU A 300 3.35 11.74 26.15
CA LEU A 300 3.12 10.49 26.87
C LEU A 300 3.79 10.53 28.24
N PRO A 301 3.16 9.94 29.27
CA PRO A 301 3.72 9.96 30.61
C PRO A 301 5.05 9.20 30.65
N SER A 302 6.15 9.87 31.01
CA SER A 302 7.44 9.20 31.25
C SER A 302 7.29 8.23 32.42
N LEU A 303 7.11 6.93 32.12
CA LEU A 303 7.11 5.90 33.16
C LEU A 303 8.57 5.55 33.49
N VAL A 304 8.86 5.50 34.79
CA VAL A 304 10.17 5.13 35.35
C VAL A 304 10.42 3.61 35.25
N TRP A 305 9.41 2.83 34.85
CA TRP A 305 9.47 1.37 34.76
C TRP A 305 9.57 0.91 33.32
N ALA A 306 10.32 -0.17 33.10
CA ALA A 306 10.50 -0.82 31.81
C ALA A 306 9.14 -1.35 31.29
N PRO A 307 8.60 -0.77 30.20
CA PRO A 307 7.58 -1.39 29.38
C PRO A 307 8.19 -2.62 28.71
N SER A 308 7.39 -3.68 28.62
CA SER A 308 7.73 -4.92 27.95
C SER A 308 6.76 -5.15 26.80
N ASP A 309 7.23 -5.82 25.76
CA ASP A 309 6.42 -6.22 24.61
C ASP A 309 5.18 -7.04 25.07
N GLU A 310 5.29 -7.78 26.17
CA GLU A 310 4.17 -8.49 26.84
C GLU A 310 3.06 -7.57 27.35
N ARG A 311 3.40 -6.36 27.77
CA ARG A 311 2.41 -5.38 28.22
C ARG A 311 1.70 -4.77 27.02
N VAL A 312 2.44 -4.51 25.93
CA VAL A 312 1.87 -4.02 24.67
C VAL A 312 0.86 -5.02 24.12
N ALA A 313 1.24 -6.30 24.09
CA ALA A 313 0.36 -7.40 23.69
C ALA A 313 -0.91 -7.48 24.55
N ARG A 314 -0.78 -7.40 25.87
CA ARG A 314 -1.94 -7.45 26.80
C ARG A 314 -2.90 -6.28 26.61
N GLU A 315 -2.39 -5.04 26.59
CA GLU A 315 -3.25 -3.86 26.45
C GLU A 315 -3.96 -3.83 25.09
N TRP A 316 -3.29 -4.33 24.05
CA TRP A 316 -3.90 -4.54 22.75
C TRP A 316 -5.01 -5.59 22.77
N GLU A 317 -4.75 -6.77 23.33
CA GLU A 317 -5.73 -7.85 23.46
C GLU A 317 -6.97 -7.39 24.23
N ASP A 318 -6.78 -6.73 25.37
CA ASP A 318 -7.89 -6.17 26.16
C ASP A 318 -8.72 -5.19 25.32
N THR A 319 -8.07 -4.29 24.58
CA THR A 319 -8.73 -3.29 23.73
C THR A 319 -9.52 -3.95 22.57
N VAL A 320 -8.91 -4.93 21.90
CA VAL A 320 -9.54 -5.66 20.79
C VAL A 320 -10.70 -6.51 21.29
N GLN A 321 -10.53 -7.21 22.41
CA GLN A 321 -11.52 -8.12 22.98
C GLN A 321 -12.76 -7.39 23.52
N GLU A 322 -12.60 -6.22 24.12
CA GLU A 322 -13.72 -5.37 24.55
C GLU A 322 -14.52 -4.80 23.35
N SER A 323 -13.83 -4.52 22.24
CA SER A 323 -14.41 -3.81 21.09
C SER A 323 -14.98 -4.74 20.01
N TRP A 324 -14.49 -5.98 19.93
CA TRP A 324 -14.91 -6.99 18.94
C TRP A 324 -15.36 -8.30 19.62
N PRO A 325 -16.43 -8.29 20.44
CA PRO A 325 -16.79 -9.39 21.33
C PRO A 325 -17.33 -10.67 20.63
N VAL A 326 -17.49 -10.67 19.30
CA VAL A 326 -18.21 -11.73 18.58
C VAL A 326 -17.34 -12.98 18.32
N TYR A 327 -16.03 -12.94 18.58
CA TYR A 327 -15.10 -13.98 18.08
C TYR A 327 -14.19 -14.59 19.15
N SER A 328 -14.68 -14.77 20.38
CA SER A 328 -13.95 -15.50 21.43
C SER A 328 -14.20 -17.02 21.34
N GLU A 329 -13.47 -17.73 20.48
CA GLU A 329 -13.43 -19.21 20.52
C GLU A 329 -12.07 -19.81 20.92
N PHE A 330 -11.09 -18.99 21.35
CA PHE A 330 -9.82 -19.51 21.86
C PHE A 330 -9.43 -19.00 23.26
N SER A 331 -8.78 -19.88 24.03
CA SER A 331 -8.36 -19.64 25.41
C SER A 331 -7.15 -18.69 25.45
N PRO A 332 -7.18 -17.63 26.29
CA PRO A 332 -6.05 -16.72 26.51
C PRO A 332 -4.73 -17.42 26.90
N SER A 333 -4.79 -18.65 27.40
CA SER A 333 -3.63 -19.42 27.85
C SER A 333 -2.74 -19.96 26.73
N GLU A 334 -3.26 -20.15 25.52
CA GLU A 334 -2.48 -20.70 24.40
C GLU A 334 -1.70 -19.58 23.66
N TYR A 335 -2.24 -18.35 23.62
CA TYR A 335 -1.59 -17.17 23.05
C TYR A 335 -0.48 -16.61 23.93
N LEU A 336 -0.71 -16.56 25.25
CA LEU A 336 0.32 -16.18 26.20
C LEU A 336 1.53 -17.13 26.10
N LEU A 337 1.31 -18.42 25.79
CA LEU A 337 2.38 -19.39 25.63
C LEU A 337 3.20 -19.16 24.35
N ILE A 338 2.57 -18.80 23.23
CA ILE A 338 3.27 -18.48 21.97
C ILE A 338 4.07 -17.19 22.11
N VAL A 339 3.47 -16.15 22.69
CA VAL A 339 4.14 -14.86 22.95
C VAL A 339 5.27 -15.04 23.96
N ILE A 340 5.07 -15.79 25.05
CA ILE A 340 6.14 -16.13 26.01
C ILE A 340 7.24 -16.97 25.36
N ILE A 341 6.93 -17.94 24.47
CA ILE A 341 7.95 -18.75 23.78
C ILE A 341 8.78 -17.87 22.83
N THR A 342 8.14 -16.98 22.06
CA THR A 342 8.84 -16.03 21.18
C THR A 342 9.70 -15.05 21.99
N LEU A 343 9.24 -14.63 23.17
CA LEU A 343 9.97 -13.73 24.06
C LEU A 343 11.09 -14.41 24.88
N ILE A 344 10.95 -15.69 25.23
CA ILE A 344 12.02 -16.49 25.84
C ILE A 344 13.15 -16.72 24.83
N SER A 345 12.82 -16.99 23.56
CA SER A 345 13.82 -17.03 22.48
C SER A 345 14.51 -15.66 22.27
N PHE A 346 13.78 -14.55 22.46
CA PHE A 346 14.30 -13.18 22.37
C PHE A 346 15.26 -12.81 23.52
N TYR A 347 15.09 -13.39 24.72
CA TYR A 347 15.93 -13.08 25.89
C TYR A 347 17.09 -14.06 26.15
N PHE A 348 17.05 -15.28 25.59
CA PHE A 348 18.03 -16.33 25.94
C PHE A 348 18.96 -16.81 24.82
N ASN A 349 18.93 -16.25 23.61
CA ASN A 349 19.86 -16.57 22.51
C ASN A 349 20.18 -18.08 22.41
N ILE A 350 19.12 -18.90 22.28
CA ILE A 350 19.20 -20.33 21.94
C ILE A 350 18.85 -20.49 20.47
#